data_AF-A0A9D2NT54-F1
#
_entry.id   AF-A0A9D2NT54-F1
#
_cell.length_a   1.000
_cell.length_b   1.000
_cell.length_c   1.000
_cell.angle_alpha   90.00
_cell.angle_beta   90.00
_cell.angle_gamma   90.00
#
_symmetry.space_group_name_H-M   'P 1'
#
loop_
_entity.id
_entity.type
_entity.pdbx_description
1 polymer ?
#
loop_
_entity_poly.entity_id
_entity_poly.type
_entity_poly.pdbx_seq_one_letter_code
_entity_poly.pdbx_strand_id
1 'polypeptide(L)'
;MERIDFTKCRRIFGKAYNGANGKKIAVEYGGGVYMLKFPPSAKNRPTDLSYTNSCFSEHIASSIFRMLGIRTQETLLGTFQVAGKTKVVCACRDFTADGKILYDFCSIKNTILDSEHGGTGTELSDIMESIEKQQFVNPVMLKEHFWNMFVADAFLGNFDRHNGNWGFLYDPVSQNAEIAPVFDCGSCLLPQADEAVMERVLRDENEMNARIFQFPTSAVKEQGRKIHYYDFLMEGQHEECNEALLRIVPRIQMDMIRNFLKDIPYLSKLQRTFYQTYMQGRWEKILLPAYDQAAGQMESC
;
A
#
# COMPACT_ATOMS: atom_id res chain seq x y z
N MET A 1 -19.48 -5.38 14.08
CA MET A 1 -19.65 -4.31 13.09
C MET A 1 -20.86 -4.60 12.22
N GLU A 2 -21.67 -3.58 11.97
CA GLU A 2 -22.77 -3.64 11.00
C GLU A 2 -22.19 -3.80 9.59
N ARG A 3 -22.75 -4.72 8.80
CA ARG A 3 -22.28 -4.98 7.43
C ARG A 3 -22.81 -3.87 6.52
N ILE A 4 -21.90 -3.17 5.83
CA ILE A 4 -22.29 -2.06 4.95
C ILE A 4 -22.71 -2.61 3.59
N ASP A 5 -23.90 -2.22 3.12
CA ASP A 5 -24.35 -2.44 1.74
C ASP A 5 -24.38 -1.12 0.97
N PHE A 6 -23.45 -0.97 0.02
CA PHE A 6 -23.31 0.21 -0.82
C PHE A 6 -24.25 0.21 -2.04
N THR A 7 -25.04 -0.84 -2.24
CA THR A 7 -25.86 -1.02 -3.46
C THR A 7 -26.81 0.15 -3.71
N LYS A 8 -27.39 0.72 -2.65
CA LYS A 8 -28.36 1.84 -2.73
C LYS A 8 -27.72 3.22 -2.53
N CYS A 9 -26.40 3.29 -2.35
CA CYS A 9 -25.71 4.57 -2.25
C CYS A 9 -25.87 5.37 -3.54
N ARG A 10 -26.05 6.69 -3.41
CA ARG A 10 -26.15 7.59 -4.55
C ARG A 10 -24.83 7.57 -5.32
N ARG A 11 -24.90 7.31 -6.62
CA ARG A 11 -23.73 7.33 -7.51
C ARG A 11 -23.42 8.73 -8.01
N ILE A 12 -22.14 9.08 -8.06
CA ILE A 12 -21.65 10.35 -8.62
C ILE A 12 -21.07 10.07 -10.01
N PHE A 13 -21.88 10.25 -11.05
CA PHE A 13 -21.48 9.91 -12.42
C PHE A 13 -20.42 10.86 -13.03
N GLY A 14 -20.34 12.09 -12.53
CA GLY A 14 -19.34 13.07 -12.98
C GLY A 14 -17.93 12.84 -12.43
N LYS A 15 -17.73 11.82 -11.57
CA LYS A 15 -16.43 11.53 -10.96
C LYS A 15 -15.92 10.16 -11.41
N ALA A 16 -14.74 10.15 -12.01
CA ALA A 16 -14.04 8.96 -12.47
C ALA A 16 -12.67 8.86 -11.79
N TYR A 17 -12.13 7.64 -11.73
CA TYR A 17 -10.85 7.36 -11.10
C TYR A 17 -9.96 6.58 -12.06
N ASN A 18 -8.67 6.93 -12.06
CA ASN A 18 -7.65 6.28 -12.88
C ASN A 18 -7.23 4.91 -12.32
N GLY A 19 -6.36 4.21 -13.06
CA GLY A 19 -5.68 2.98 -12.65
C GLY A 19 -6.32 1.71 -13.22
N ALA A 20 -5.48 0.77 -13.67
CA ALA A 20 -5.87 -0.41 -14.46
C ALA A 20 -6.49 -1.56 -13.64
N ASN A 21 -6.28 -1.58 -12.32
CA ASN A 21 -6.74 -2.65 -11.45
C ASN A 21 -8.21 -2.47 -11.04
N GLY A 22 -9.08 -3.33 -11.57
CA GLY A 22 -10.49 -3.41 -11.20
C GLY A 22 -11.35 -2.25 -11.72
N LYS A 23 -12.67 -2.41 -11.61
CA LYS A 23 -13.62 -1.31 -11.90
C LYS A 23 -13.74 -0.40 -10.68
N LYS A 24 -14.01 0.88 -10.90
CA LYS A 24 -14.16 1.89 -9.85
C LYS A 24 -15.41 2.74 -10.11
N ILE A 25 -16.15 3.08 -9.06
CA ILE A 25 -17.25 4.06 -9.13
C ILE A 25 -17.18 5.01 -7.94
N ALA A 26 -17.71 6.23 -8.09
CA ALA A 26 -17.91 7.16 -6.99
C ALA A 26 -19.32 7.01 -6.39
N VAL A 27 -19.41 6.98 -5.06
CA VAL A 27 -20.67 6.97 -4.31
C VAL A 27 -20.64 7.93 -3.12
N GLU A 28 -21.82 8.40 -2.70
CA GLU A 28 -22.00 9.11 -1.43
C GLU A 28 -22.37 8.12 -0.32
N TYR A 29 -21.65 8.16 0.79
CA TYR A 29 -21.91 7.36 1.98
C TYR A 29 -21.48 8.11 3.25
N GLY A 30 -22.33 8.14 4.27
CA GLY A 30 -22.00 8.77 5.56
C GLY A 30 -21.61 10.25 5.48
N GLY A 31 -22.14 11.00 4.51
CA GLY A 31 -21.80 12.42 4.28
C GLY A 31 -20.47 12.66 3.56
N GLY A 32 -19.78 11.61 3.12
CA GLY A 32 -18.55 11.69 2.34
C GLY A 32 -18.67 11.05 0.97
N VAL A 33 -17.71 11.36 0.09
CA VAL A 33 -17.53 10.70 -1.21
C VAL A 33 -16.55 9.54 -1.06
N TYR A 34 -16.88 8.40 -1.65
CA TYR A 34 -16.03 7.21 -1.65
C TYR A 34 -15.82 6.69 -3.07
N MET A 35 -14.60 6.29 -3.37
CA MET A 35 -14.25 5.43 -4.49
C MET A 35 -14.49 3.97 -4.09
N LEU A 36 -15.51 3.32 -4.65
CA LEU A 36 -15.67 1.87 -4.51
C LEU A 36 -14.76 1.17 -5.51
N LYS A 37 -13.75 0.45 -5.01
CA LYS A 37 -12.93 -0.48 -5.80
C LYS A 37 -13.61 -1.85 -5.83
N PHE A 38 -13.81 -2.36 -7.04
CA PHE A 38 -14.33 -3.71 -7.26
C PHE A 38 -13.19 -4.69 -7.50
N PRO A 39 -13.35 -5.94 -7.06
CA PRO A 39 -12.39 -6.98 -7.38
C PRO A 39 -12.27 -7.19 -8.90
N PRO A 40 -11.10 -7.57 -9.44
CA PRO A 40 -10.90 -7.80 -10.88
C PRO A 40 -11.90 -8.80 -11.47
N SER A 41 -12.25 -8.66 -12.75
CA SER A 41 -13.22 -9.55 -13.40
C SER A 41 -12.63 -10.90 -13.81
N ALA A 42 -13.42 -11.96 -13.67
CA ALA A 42 -12.99 -13.35 -13.75
C ALA A 42 -12.60 -13.94 -15.12
N LYS A 43 -12.34 -13.11 -16.15
CA LYS A 43 -12.23 -13.64 -17.52
C LYS A 43 -10.99 -14.52 -17.79
N ASN A 44 -9.92 -14.45 -17.00
CA ASN A 44 -8.65 -15.15 -17.28
C ASN A 44 -7.92 -15.76 -16.06
N ARG A 45 -8.58 -16.02 -14.91
CA ARG A 45 -7.90 -16.59 -13.71
C ARG A 45 -8.73 -17.66 -12.96
N PRO A 46 -8.10 -18.59 -12.21
CA PRO A 46 -8.66 -19.92 -11.95
C PRO A 46 -9.85 -19.99 -10.96
N THR A 47 -10.04 -19.02 -10.05
CA THR A 47 -11.06 -19.14 -8.98
C THR A 47 -11.67 -17.80 -8.55
N ASP A 48 -12.97 -17.82 -8.17
CA ASP A 48 -13.76 -16.66 -7.71
C ASP A 48 -13.20 -15.99 -6.43
N LEU A 49 -12.42 -16.71 -5.62
CA LEU A 49 -11.82 -16.24 -4.36
C LEU A 49 -10.54 -15.40 -4.55
N SER A 50 -9.77 -15.64 -5.62
CA SER A 50 -8.57 -14.83 -5.90
C SER A 50 -8.90 -13.35 -6.17
N TYR A 51 -10.15 -13.04 -6.53
CA TYR A 51 -10.59 -11.70 -6.90
C TYR A 51 -10.80 -10.79 -5.68
N THR A 52 -11.32 -11.29 -4.56
CA THR A 52 -11.72 -10.48 -3.38
C THR A 52 -10.54 -10.05 -2.51
N ASN A 53 -9.44 -10.78 -2.55
CA ASN A 53 -8.24 -10.51 -1.77
C ASN A 53 -7.64 -9.13 -2.02
N SER A 54 -7.78 -8.57 -3.22
CA SER A 54 -7.34 -7.20 -3.50
C SER A 54 -8.09 -6.16 -2.66
N CYS A 55 -9.40 -6.36 -2.43
CA CYS A 55 -10.20 -5.49 -1.56
C CYS A 55 -9.79 -5.64 -0.09
N PHE A 56 -9.52 -6.87 0.36
CA PHE A 56 -9.02 -7.12 1.70
C PHE A 56 -7.62 -6.51 1.91
N SER A 57 -6.72 -6.72 0.96
CA SER A 57 -5.35 -6.20 0.99
C SER A 57 -5.36 -4.68 1.06
N GLU A 58 -6.17 -4.02 0.22
CA GLU A 58 -6.35 -2.56 0.25
C GLU A 58 -6.80 -2.07 1.62
N HIS A 59 -7.82 -2.71 2.22
CA HIS A 59 -8.36 -2.29 3.51
C HIS A 59 -7.39 -2.55 4.67
N ILE A 60 -6.81 -3.75 4.72
CA ILE A 60 -5.89 -4.18 5.78
C ILE A 60 -4.64 -3.32 5.73
N ALA A 61 -3.98 -3.23 4.57
CA ALA A 61 -2.75 -2.47 4.42
C ALA A 61 -2.98 -0.98 4.70
N SER A 62 -4.03 -0.37 4.14
CA SER A 62 -4.31 1.05 4.42
C SER A 62 -4.58 1.33 5.90
N SER A 63 -5.21 0.38 6.60
CA SER A 63 -5.46 0.51 8.04
C SER A 63 -4.18 0.33 8.85
N ILE A 64 -3.31 -0.61 8.48
CA ILE A 64 -2.02 -0.79 9.14
C ILE A 64 -1.12 0.43 8.94
N PHE A 65 -1.03 1.01 7.74
CA PHE A 65 -0.30 2.26 7.54
C PHE A 65 -0.74 3.36 8.53
N ARG A 66 -2.06 3.52 8.77
CA ARG A 66 -2.57 4.45 9.78
C ARG A 66 -2.17 4.05 11.20
N MET A 67 -2.19 2.76 11.53
CA MET A 67 -1.70 2.26 12.83
C MET A 67 -0.21 2.56 13.06
N LEU A 68 0.58 2.65 11.99
CA LEU A 68 1.99 3.07 12.02
C LEU A 68 2.18 4.60 12.07
N GLY A 69 1.09 5.37 12.11
CA GLY A 69 1.12 6.83 12.13
C GLY A 69 1.42 7.48 10.78
N ILE A 70 1.28 6.73 9.67
CA ILE A 70 1.43 7.28 8.31
C ILE A 70 0.06 7.73 7.81
N ARG A 71 -0.03 8.95 7.27
CA ARG A 71 -1.28 9.47 6.68
C ARG A 71 -1.65 8.62 5.47
N THR A 72 -2.85 8.05 5.48
CA THR A 72 -3.32 7.08 4.47
C THR A 72 -4.81 7.23 4.26
N GLN A 73 -5.29 6.92 3.06
CA GLN A 73 -6.70 6.95 2.74
C GLN A 73 -7.55 6.13 3.71
N GLU A 74 -8.72 6.63 4.07
CA GLU A 74 -9.66 5.88 4.90
C GLU A 74 -10.36 4.81 4.05
N THR A 75 -10.44 3.59 4.56
CA THR A 75 -11.06 2.48 3.84
C THR A 75 -12.13 1.78 4.68
N LEU A 76 -13.17 1.29 4.00
CA LEU A 76 -14.25 0.48 4.57
C LEU A 76 -14.50 -0.73 3.65
N LEU A 77 -14.82 -1.87 4.25
CA LEU A 77 -15.33 -3.02 3.50
C LEU A 77 -16.85 -3.06 3.54
N GLY A 78 -17.45 -3.45 2.42
CA GLY A 78 -18.89 -3.68 2.33
C GLY A 78 -19.24 -4.51 1.11
N THR A 79 -20.52 -4.53 0.78
CA THR A 79 -21.03 -5.24 -0.40
C THR A 79 -21.65 -4.32 -1.42
N PHE A 80 -21.70 -4.76 -2.67
CA PHE A 80 -22.41 -4.09 -3.76
C PHE A 80 -23.00 -5.13 -4.73
N GLN A 81 -24.27 -4.97 -5.12
CA GLN A 81 -24.93 -5.84 -6.11
C GLN A 81 -24.53 -5.47 -7.54
N VAL A 82 -23.96 -6.43 -8.27
CA VAL A 82 -23.64 -6.28 -9.70
C VAL A 82 -24.29 -7.41 -10.48
N ALA A 83 -25.27 -7.09 -11.33
CA ALA A 83 -25.99 -8.07 -12.16
C ALA A 83 -26.53 -9.27 -11.35
N GLY A 84 -27.15 -9.00 -10.20
CA GLY A 84 -27.72 -10.02 -9.31
C GLY A 84 -26.71 -10.78 -8.46
N LYS A 85 -25.42 -10.45 -8.52
CA LYS A 85 -24.37 -11.03 -7.67
C LYS A 85 -23.86 -10.02 -6.65
N THR A 86 -23.86 -10.42 -5.38
CA THR A 86 -23.21 -9.68 -4.30
C THR A 86 -21.70 -9.74 -4.46
N LYS A 87 -21.02 -8.59 -4.49
CA LYS A 87 -19.56 -8.50 -4.47
C LYS A 87 -19.09 -7.80 -3.21
N VAL A 88 -18.03 -8.31 -2.59
CA VAL A 88 -17.27 -7.56 -1.58
C VAL A 88 -16.49 -6.45 -2.30
N VAL A 89 -16.56 -5.24 -1.78
CA VAL A 89 -15.88 -4.05 -2.32
C VAL A 89 -15.10 -3.34 -1.21
N CYS A 90 -14.05 -2.63 -1.60
CA CYS A 90 -13.33 -1.71 -0.72
C CYS A 90 -13.70 -0.27 -1.08
N ALA A 91 -14.38 0.42 -0.17
CA ALA A 91 -14.70 1.83 -0.28
C ALA A 91 -13.54 2.66 0.27
N CYS A 92 -12.86 3.39 -0.60
CA CYS A 92 -11.77 4.31 -0.24
C CYS A 92 -12.34 5.72 -0.17
N ARG A 93 -12.24 6.41 0.97
CA ARG A 93 -12.70 7.80 1.10
C ARG A 93 -11.92 8.66 0.14
N ASP A 94 -12.65 9.45 -0.62
CA ASP A 94 -12.10 10.30 -1.64
C ASP A 94 -11.51 11.57 -1.02
N PHE A 95 -10.19 11.59 -0.92
CA PHE A 95 -9.42 12.71 -0.37
C PHE A 95 -9.27 13.89 -1.35
N THR A 96 -9.93 13.83 -2.52
CA THR A 96 -10.01 14.93 -3.52
C THR A 96 -11.43 15.53 -3.58
N ALA A 97 -12.32 15.14 -2.65
CA ALA A 97 -13.71 15.58 -2.66
C ALA A 97 -13.89 17.07 -2.35
N ASP A 98 -12.90 17.71 -1.74
CA ASP A 98 -12.85 19.14 -1.40
C ASP A 98 -12.37 20.03 -2.57
N GLY A 99 -12.12 19.45 -3.75
CA GLY A 99 -11.66 20.18 -4.93
C GLY A 99 -10.15 20.18 -5.12
N LYS A 100 -9.39 19.54 -4.22
CA LYS A 100 -7.94 19.31 -4.42
C LYS A 100 -7.68 18.40 -5.62
N ILE A 101 -6.55 18.64 -6.28
CA ILE A 101 -6.09 17.88 -7.44
C ILE A 101 -5.00 16.92 -6.99
N LEU A 102 -5.18 15.63 -7.30
CA LEU A 102 -4.13 14.62 -7.10
C LEU A 102 -3.13 14.69 -8.27
N TYR A 103 -1.87 14.94 -7.96
CA TYR A 103 -0.75 14.72 -8.86
C TYR A 103 0.04 13.51 -8.38
N ASP A 104 0.09 12.44 -9.17
CA ASP A 104 0.96 11.31 -8.85
C ASP A 104 2.44 11.69 -9.02
N PHE A 105 3.33 10.95 -8.36
CA PHE A 105 4.78 11.22 -8.44
C PHE A 105 5.31 11.07 -9.87
N CYS A 106 4.70 10.22 -10.70
CA CYS A 106 5.02 10.08 -12.12
C CYS A 106 4.83 11.40 -12.87
N SER A 107 3.72 12.08 -12.61
CA SER A 107 3.40 13.39 -13.19
C SER A 107 4.39 14.45 -12.73
N ILE A 108 4.81 14.43 -11.46
CA ILE A 108 5.80 15.38 -10.93
C ILE A 108 7.20 15.09 -11.46
N LYS A 109 7.62 13.83 -11.54
CA LYS A 109 8.91 13.46 -12.13
C LYS A 109 9.01 13.93 -13.59
N ASN A 110 7.92 13.91 -14.34
CA ASN A 110 7.87 14.45 -15.70
C ASN A 110 8.01 15.98 -15.80
N THR A 111 7.87 16.74 -14.71
CA THR A 111 8.10 18.20 -14.74
C THR A 111 9.56 18.57 -14.52
N ILE A 112 10.41 17.60 -14.15
CA ILE A 112 11.84 17.81 -13.89
C ILE A 112 12.60 17.73 -15.22
N LEU A 113 12.81 18.90 -15.82
CA LEU A 113 13.36 19.05 -17.18
C LEU A 113 14.76 18.45 -17.35
N ASP A 114 15.57 18.45 -16.29
CA ASP A 114 16.96 17.97 -16.31
C ASP A 114 17.08 16.47 -15.97
N SER A 115 15.98 15.71 -15.94
CA SER A 115 16.03 14.27 -15.66
C SER A 115 16.21 13.43 -16.94
N GLU A 116 17.20 12.53 -16.94
CA GLU A 116 17.51 11.67 -18.09
C GLU A 116 16.46 10.56 -18.33
N HIS A 117 15.59 10.31 -17.34
CA HIS A 117 14.65 9.19 -17.32
C HIS A 117 13.20 9.68 -17.14
N GLY A 118 12.27 9.14 -17.93
CA GLY A 118 10.85 9.50 -17.87
C GLY A 118 10.17 9.20 -16.52
N GLY A 119 8.98 9.77 -16.30
CA GLY A 119 8.26 9.73 -15.03
C GLY A 119 7.87 8.35 -14.50
N THR A 120 7.84 7.33 -15.38
CA THR A 120 7.50 5.95 -15.01
C THR A 120 8.68 5.15 -14.47
N GLY A 121 9.92 5.63 -14.65
CA GLY A 121 11.12 4.97 -14.14
C GLY A 121 11.13 4.93 -12.61
N THR A 122 11.38 3.75 -12.05
CA THR A 122 11.37 3.50 -10.59
C THR A 122 12.77 3.24 -10.02
N GLU A 123 13.82 3.70 -10.71
CA GLU A 123 15.18 3.63 -10.19
C GLU A 123 15.31 4.52 -8.94
N LEU A 124 15.90 3.99 -7.89
CA LEU A 124 15.97 4.65 -6.57
C LEU A 124 16.72 5.98 -6.67
N SER A 125 17.85 6.02 -7.39
CA SER A 125 18.62 7.25 -7.62
C SER A 125 17.76 8.36 -8.26
N ASP A 126 16.98 8.01 -9.29
CA ASP A 126 16.12 8.96 -9.99
C ASP A 126 14.97 9.45 -9.10
N ILE A 127 14.43 8.56 -8.26
CA ILE A 127 13.38 8.91 -7.30
C ILE A 127 13.96 9.89 -6.27
N MET A 128 15.14 9.61 -5.72
CA MET A 128 15.81 10.50 -4.75
C MET A 128 16.10 11.87 -5.37
N GLU A 129 16.67 11.91 -6.58
CA GLU A 129 16.90 13.15 -7.30
C GLU A 129 15.58 13.93 -7.54
N SER A 130 14.52 13.22 -7.90
CA SER A 130 13.21 13.83 -8.15
C SER A 130 12.57 14.39 -6.88
N ILE A 131 12.75 13.70 -5.74
CA ILE A 131 12.33 14.17 -4.42
C ILE A 131 13.05 15.48 -4.05
N GLU A 132 14.33 15.59 -4.37
CA GLU A 132 15.15 16.76 -4.07
C GLU A 132 14.84 17.96 -4.97
N LYS A 133 14.58 17.73 -6.26
CA LYS A 133 14.37 18.79 -7.26
C LYS A 133 12.94 19.30 -7.34
N GLN A 134 11.94 18.50 -6.96
CA GLN A 134 10.53 18.94 -7.03
C GLN A 134 10.27 20.17 -6.14
N GLN A 135 9.30 21.00 -6.54
CA GLN A 135 8.99 22.27 -5.87
C GLN A 135 7.59 22.30 -5.22
N PHE A 136 6.92 21.15 -5.11
CA PHE A 136 5.57 21.05 -4.56
C PHE A 136 5.59 21.08 -3.04
N VAL A 137 6.50 20.33 -2.41
CA VAL A 137 6.60 20.22 -0.96
C VAL A 137 8.06 20.29 -0.52
N ASN A 138 8.29 20.43 0.80
CA ASN A 138 9.64 20.38 1.35
C ASN A 138 10.30 19.01 1.03
N PRO A 139 11.49 19.00 0.38
CA PRO A 139 12.14 17.77 -0.07
C PRO A 139 12.58 16.87 1.10
N VAL A 140 12.96 17.44 2.25
CA VAL A 140 13.32 16.67 3.45
C VAL A 140 12.10 15.92 3.98
N MET A 141 10.95 16.59 4.09
CA MET A 141 9.70 15.94 4.53
C MET A 141 9.24 14.86 3.54
N LEU A 142 9.41 15.09 2.23
CA LEU A 142 9.05 14.13 1.20
C LEU A 142 9.96 12.89 1.23
N LYS A 143 11.27 13.08 1.41
CA LYS A 143 12.25 12.01 1.56
C LYS A 143 11.94 11.15 2.79
N GLU A 144 11.66 11.78 3.92
CA GLU A 144 11.25 11.07 5.14
C GLU A 144 9.96 10.27 4.91
N HIS A 145 8.96 10.88 4.27
CA HIS A 145 7.70 10.21 3.94
C HIS A 145 7.92 9.00 3.02
N PHE A 146 8.76 9.13 1.99
CA PHE A 146 9.09 8.05 1.07
C PHE A 146 9.70 6.86 1.82
N TRP A 147 10.69 7.09 2.67
CA TRP A 147 11.35 6.01 3.41
C TRP A 147 10.44 5.39 4.47
N ASN A 148 9.64 6.19 5.18
CA ASN A 148 8.62 5.68 6.10
C ASN A 148 7.60 4.79 5.36
N MET A 149 7.18 5.19 4.15
CA MET A 149 6.30 4.41 3.30
C MET A 149 7.00 3.12 2.82
N PHE A 150 8.26 3.19 2.42
CA PHE A 150 9.05 2.04 1.96
C PHE A 150 9.18 0.95 3.04
N VAL A 151 9.45 1.34 4.29
CA VAL A 151 9.52 0.40 5.43
C VAL A 151 8.16 -0.25 5.71
N ALA A 152 7.07 0.52 5.64
CA ALA A 152 5.72 -0.03 5.79
C ALA A 152 5.35 -0.96 4.62
N ASP A 153 5.73 -0.62 3.39
CA ASP A 153 5.58 -1.47 2.20
C ASP A 153 6.42 -2.75 2.31
N ALA A 154 7.62 -2.69 2.89
CA ALA A 154 8.45 -3.86 3.19
C ALA A 154 7.77 -4.77 4.22
N PHE A 155 7.19 -4.23 5.29
CA PHE A 155 6.42 -4.99 6.27
C PHE A 155 5.21 -5.69 5.64
N LEU A 156 4.48 -4.99 4.78
CA LEU A 156 3.24 -5.47 4.16
C LEU A 156 3.46 -6.25 2.86
N GLY A 157 4.69 -6.29 2.34
CA GLY A 157 5.04 -6.96 1.10
C GLY A 157 4.37 -6.33 -0.12
N ASN A 158 4.55 -5.04 -0.34
CA ASN A 158 4.01 -4.36 -1.52
C ASN A 158 4.91 -4.60 -2.75
N PHE A 159 4.39 -5.19 -3.82
CA PHE A 159 5.18 -5.39 -5.06
C PHE A 159 4.98 -4.32 -6.14
N ASP A 160 4.15 -3.31 -5.88
CA ASP A 160 3.61 -2.41 -6.90
C ASP A 160 3.52 -0.94 -6.45
N ARG A 161 4.35 -0.50 -5.50
CA ARG A 161 4.50 0.94 -5.17
C ARG A 161 5.27 1.67 -6.29
N HIS A 162 4.69 1.76 -7.48
CA HIS A 162 5.26 2.55 -8.58
C HIS A 162 4.90 4.04 -8.40
N ASN A 163 5.52 4.92 -9.21
CA ASN A 163 5.35 6.38 -9.13
C ASN A 163 3.91 6.89 -9.37
N GLY A 164 2.98 6.01 -9.75
CA GLY A 164 1.55 6.33 -9.89
C GLY A 164 0.74 6.11 -8.61
N ASN A 165 1.31 5.43 -7.62
CA ASN A 165 0.62 4.96 -6.41
C ASN A 165 0.96 5.77 -5.15
N TRP A 166 1.50 6.97 -5.34
CA TRP A 166 1.77 7.98 -4.32
C TRP A 166 1.99 9.33 -5.01
N GLY A 167 1.96 10.43 -4.26
CA GLY A 167 2.13 11.76 -4.84
C GLY A 167 1.65 12.88 -3.93
N PHE A 168 0.99 13.86 -4.51
CA PHE A 168 0.73 15.17 -3.92
C PHE A 168 -0.74 15.57 -4.11
N LEU A 169 -1.26 16.35 -3.16
CA LEU A 169 -2.50 17.07 -3.32
C LEU A 169 -2.21 18.55 -3.48
N TYR A 170 -2.71 19.13 -4.56
CA TYR A 170 -2.65 20.56 -4.80
C TYR A 170 -4.02 21.18 -4.59
N ASP A 171 -4.09 22.19 -3.74
CA ASP A 171 -5.30 22.99 -3.56
C ASP A 171 -5.25 24.22 -4.49
N PRO A 172 -6.11 24.30 -5.52
CA PRO A 172 -6.11 25.44 -6.44
C PRO A 172 -6.57 26.75 -5.79
N VAL A 173 -7.26 26.70 -4.65
CA VAL A 173 -7.77 27.90 -3.96
C VAL A 173 -6.66 28.54 -3.14
N SER A 174 -5.97 27.76 -2.30
CA SER A 174 -4.85 28.27 -1.48
C SER A 174 -3.51 28.26 -2.22
N GLN A 175 -3.44 27.64 -3.40
CA GLN A 175 -2.22 27.45 -4.21
C GLN A 175 -1.11 26.70 -3.48
N ASN A 176 -1.45 25.88 -2.48
CA ASN A 176 -0.51 25.09 -1.72
C ASN A 176 -0.60 23.61 -2.11
N ALA A 177 0.54 22.92 -2.02
CA ALA A 177 0.60 21.47 -2.14
C ALA A 177 0.95 20.81 -0.80
N GLU A 178 0.42 19.61 -0.62
CA GLU A 178 0.73 18.71 0.49
C GLU A 178 1.02 17.31 -0.04
N ILE A 179 1.72 16.49 0.76
CA ILE A 179 1.90 15.06 0.43
C ILE A 179 0.52 14.38 0.51
N ALA A 180 0.16 13.65 -0.55
CA ALA A 180 -1.10 12.91 -0.57
C ALA A 180 -1.09 11.81 0.51
N PRO A 181 -2.24 11.48 1.12
CA PRO A 181 -2.34 10.27 1.93
C PRO A 181 -1.85 9.07 1.11
N VAL A 182 -1.16 8.10 1.71
CA VAL A 182 -0.85 6.84 1.02
C VAL A 182 -2.16 6.22 0.50
N PHE A 183 -2.16 5.76 -0.75
CA PHE A 183 -3.30 5.15 -1.41
C PHE A 183 -2.86 3.95 -2.27
N ASP A 184 -3.80 3.17 -2.78
CA ASP A 184 -3.54 1.99 -3.63
C ASP A 184 -2.62 0.95 -2.97
N CYS A 185 -3.02 0.46 -1.80
CA CYS A 185 -2.32 -0.61 -1.09
C CYS A 185 -2.85 -2.01 -1.44
N GLY A 186 -3.64 -2.14 -2.51
CA GLY A 186 -4.22 -3.41 -2.96
C GLY A 186 -3.20 -4.46 -3.40
N SER A 187 -1.95 -4.06 -3.67
CA SER A 187 -0.83 -4.93 -4.04
C SER A 187 0.03 -5.39 -2.85
N CYS A 188 -0.40 -5.13 -1.62
CA CYS A 188 0.20 -5.69 -0.41
C CYS A 188 -0.39 -7.06 -0.07
N LEU A 189 0.25 -7.81 0.84
CA LEU A 189 -0.33 -9.01 1.48
C LEU A 189 -0.71 -10.15 0.51
N LEU A 190 0.02 -10.27 -0.60
CA LEU A 190 -0.15 -11.37 -1.57
C LEU A 190 -1.61 -11.49 -2.07
N PRO A 191 -2.19 -10.46 -2.71
CA PRO A 191 -3.58 -10.44 -3.14
C PRO A 191 -3.91 -11.57 -4.12
N GLN A 192 -2.92 -12.14 -4.80
CA GLN A 192 -3.07 -13.27 -5.72
C GLN A 192 -3.19 -14.64 -5.03
N ALA A 193 -2.97 -14.75 -3.71
CA ALA A 193 -3.00 -16.02 -3.00
C ALA A 193 -4.44 -16.53 -2.84
N ASP A 194 -4.83 -17.57 -3.57
CA ASP A 194 -6.10 -18.28 -3.32
C ASP A 194 -5.99 -19.21 -2.10
N GLU A 195 -7.09 -19.90 -1.77
CA GLU A 195 -7.13 -20.78 -0.59
C GLU A 195 -6.06 -21.89 -0.65
N ALA A 196 -5.82 -22.48 -1.83
CA ALA A 196 -4.81 -23.52 -1.99
C ALA A 196 -3.39 -22.99 -1.75
N VAL A 197 -3.10 -21.77 -2.24
CA VAL A 197 -1.83 -21.09 -1.94
C VAL A 197 -1.72 -20.77 -0.45
N MET A 198 -2.77 -20.22 0.17
CA MET A 198 -2.76 -19.89 1.59
C MET A 198 -2.53 -21.12 2.47
N GLU A 199 -3.22 -22.23 2.21
CA GLU A 199 -3.03 -23.48 2.94
C GLU A 199 -1.61 -24.02 2.80
N ARG A 200 -1.06 -23.99 1.58
CA ARG A 200 0.30 -24.47 1.33
C ARG A 200 1.32 -23.64 2.11
N VAL A 201 1.22 -22.32 2.02
CA VAL A 201 2.11 -21.39 2.72
C VAL A 201 2.04 -21.55 4.23
N LEU A 202 0.86 -21.87 4.77
CA LEU A 202 0.70 -22.12 6.21
C LEU A 202 1.23 -23.48 6.68
N ARG A 203 1.39 -24.45 5.78
CA ARG A 203 1.85 -25.82 6.13
C ARG A 203 3.32 -26.06 5.81
N ASP A 204 3.88 -25.35 4.85
CA ASP A 204 5.26 -25.52 4.38
C ASP A 204 6.09 -24.26 4.66
N GLU A 205 7.09 -24.40 5.54
CA GLU A 205 7.97 -23.31 5.91
C GLU A 205 8.80 -22.79 4.72
N ASN A 206 9.16 -23.64 3.76
CA ASN A 206 9.89 -23.19 2.57
C ASN A 206 9.03 -22.29 1.68
N GLU A 207 7.74 -22.62 1.55
CA GLU A 207 6.78 -21.79 0.81
C GLU A 207 6.54 -20.44 1.51
N MET A 208 6.53 -20.43 2.85
CA MET A 208 6.51 -19.19 3.64
C MET A 208 7.80 -18.39 3.46
N ASN A 209 8.97 -19.01 3.63
CA ASN A 209 10.27 -18.36 3.52
C ASN A 209 10.50 -17.76 2.13
N ALA A 210 10.07 -18.43 1.06
CA ALA A 210 10.12 -17.86 -0.28
C ALA A 210 9.31 -16.55 -0.38
N ARG A 211 8.15 -16.47 0.29
CA ARG A 211 7.27 -15.28 0.34
C ARG A 211 7.74 -14.19 1.32
N ILE A 212 8.75 -14.49 2.12
CA ILE A 212 9.40 -13.54 3.03
C ILE A 212 10.65 -12.98 2.35
N PHE A 213 11.58 -13.85 1.96
CA PHE A 213 12.92 -13.48 1.53
C PHE A 213 13.06 -13.24 0.02
N GLN A 214 12.30 -13.96 -0.83
CA GLN A 214 12.52 -13.91 -2.29
C GLN A 214 11.51 -13.00 -3.01
N PHE A 215 10.23 -13.06 -2.63
CA PHE A 215 9.18 -12.21 -3.18
C PHE A 215 8.11 -11.96 -2.12
N PRO A 216 7.31 -10.90 -2.20
CA PRO A 216 7.33 -9.84 -3.20
C PRO A 216 8.60 -8.98 -3.12
N THR A 217 9.10 -8.56 -4.28
CA THR A 217 10.12 -7.52 -4.42
C THR A 217 9.46 -6.17 -4.62
N SER A 218 10.13 -5.09 -4.22
CA SER A 218 9.65 -3.73 -4.41
C SER A 218 9.44 -3.40 -5.89
N ALA A 219 8.57 -2.43 -6.17
CA ALA A 219 8.51 -1.81 -7.50
C ALA A 219 9.69 -0.88 -7.76
N VAL A 220 10.33 -0.37 -6.70
CA VAL A 220 11.56 0.41 -6.76
C VAL A 220 12.72 -0.49 -7.18
N LYS A 221 13.61 0.06 -8.01
CA LYS A 221 14.79 -0.61 -8.52
C LYS A 221 16.06 0.03 -8.01
N GLU A 222 17.10 -0.79 -7.90
CA GLU A 222 18.47 -0.36 -7.68
C GLU A 222 19.38 -1.14 -8.63
N GLN A 223 20.24 -0.41 -9.34
CA GLN A 223 21.09 -0.93 -10.41
C GLN A 223 20.30 -1.70 -11.47
N GLY A 224 19.11 -1.17 -11.82
CA GLY A 224 18.22 -1.73 -12.83
C GLY A 224 17.45 -3.00 -12.40
N ARG A 225 17.60 -3.47 -11.15
CA ARG A 225 16.90 -4.64 -10.62
C ARG A 225 15.90 -4.23 -9.55
N LYS A 226 14.76 -4.92 -9.47
CA LYS A 226 13.79 -4.70 -8.38
C LYS A 226 14.44 -4.99 -7.03
N ILE A 227 14.23 -4.12 -6.06
CA ILE A 227 14.78 -4.26 -4.72
C ILE A 227 14.14 -5.48 -4.02
N HIS A 228 14.99 -6.38 -3.53
CA HIS A 228 14.60 -7.42 -2.58
C HIS A 228 14.56 -6.84 -1.18
N TYR A 229 13.38 -6.81 -0.55
CA TYR A 229 13.19 -6.12 0.73
C TYR A 229 14.11 -6.61 1.84
N TYR A 230 14.34 -7.92 1.94
CA TYR A 230 15.22 -8.48 2.96
C TYR A 230 16.67 -8.04 2.73
N ASP A 231 17.21 -8.31 1.54
CA ASP A 231 18.61 -8.01 1.21
C ASP A 231 18.90 -6.51 1.39
N PHE A 232 18.05 -5.64 0.83
CA PHE A 232 18.25 -4.19 0.88
C PHE A 232 18.21 -3.61 2.30
N LEU A 233 17.25 -4.03 3.13
CA LEU A 233 17.15 -3.55 4.51
C LEU A 233 18.28 -4.09 5.39
N MET A 234 18.73 -5.32 5.15
CA MET A 234 19.85 -5.94 5.89
C MET A 234 21.21 -5.42 5.44
N GLU A 235 21.37 -5.01 4.18
CA GLU A 235 22.60 -4.38 3.73
C GLU A 235 22.85 -3.03 4.44
N GLY A 236 21.78 -2.31 4.78
CA GLY A 236 21.84 -1.11 5.63
C GLY A 236 22.67 0.04 5.05
N GLN A 237 22.82 0.10 3.72
CA GLN A 237 23.66 1.09 3.02
C GLN A 237 23.03 2.48 2.92
N HIS A 238 21.72 2.60 3.14
CA HIS A 238 20.95 3.84 2.98
C HIS A 238 20.55 4.41 4.33
N GLU A 239 21.25 5.46 4.77
CA GLU A 239 21.10 6.07 6.10
C GLU A 239 19.66 6.52 6.36
N GLU A 240 19.02 7.23 5.42
CA GLU A 240 17.65 7.71 5.61
C GLU A 240 16.61 6.57 5.66
N CYS A 241 16.93 5.41 5.06
CA CYS A 241 16.15 4.19 5.19
C CYS A 241 16.31 3.57 6.59
N ASN A 242 17.55 3.53 7.10
CA ASN A 242 17.86 3.06 8.45
C ASN A 242 17.14 3.92 9.50
N GLU A 243 17.12 5.24 9.34
CA GLU A 243 16.33 6.12 10.21
C GLU A 243 14.83 5.82 10.12
N ALA A 244 14.30 5.49 8.93
CA ALA A 244 12.91 5.10 8.78
C ALA A 244 12.59 3.77 9.49
N LEU A 245 13.52 2.80 9.49
CA LEU A 245 13.39 1.59 10.30
C LEU A 245 13.23 1.94 11.77
N LEU A 246 14.09 2.83 12.28
CA LEU A 246 14.07 3.29 13.67
C LEU A 246 12.79 4.05 14.02
N ARG A 247 12.22 4.82 13.08
CA ARG A 247 10.94 5.52 13.26
C ARG A 247 9.73 4.59 13.24
N ILE A 248 9.71 3.61 12.32
CA ILE A 248 8.49 2.85 11.97
C ILE A 248 8.41 1.50 12.68
N VAL A 249 9.50 0.74 12.80
CA VAL A 249 9.47 -0.62 13.38
C VAL A 249 8.96 -0.62 14.82
N PRO A 250 9.35 0.32 15.72
CA PRO A 250 8.79 0.40 17.06
C PRO A 250 7.28 0.67 17.12
N ARG A 251 6.68 1.19 16.03
CA ARG A 251 5.23 1.44 15.95
C ARG A 251 4.44 0.20 15.54
N ILE A 252 5.11 -0.86 15.10
CA ILE A 252 4.47 -2.13 14.72
C ILE A 252 4.01 -2.87 15.99
N GLN A 253 2.76 -2.68 16.36
CA GLN A 253 2.14 -3.40 17.48
C GLN A 253 1.39 -4.63 16.98
N MET A 254 2.07 -5.78 16.90
CA MET A 254 1.52 -7.01 16.33
C MET A 254 0.24 -7.50 17.04
N ASP A 255 0.10 -7.28 18.35
CA ASP A 255 -1.14 -7.59 19.07
C ASP A 255 -2.33 -6.74 18.62
N MET A 256 -2.11 -5.44 18.41
CA MET A 256 -3.15 -4.57 17.88
C MET A 256 -3.54 -4.98 16.46
N ILE A 257 -2.57 -5.32 15.61
CA ILE A 257 -2.82 -5.81 14.25
C ILE A 257 -3.61 -7.12 14.28
N ARG A 258 -3.24 -8.07 15.16
CA ARG A 258 -3.96 -9.33 15.34
C ARG A 258 -5.41 -9.11 15.76
N ASN A 259 -5.67 -8.16 16.67
CA ASN A 259 -7.02 -7.83 17.11
C ASN A 259 -7.82 -7.15 16.00
N PHE A 260 -7.24 -6.18 15.31
CA PHE A 260 -7.84 -5.55 14.13
C PHE A 260 -8.31 -6.59 13.10
N LEU A 261 -7.47 -7.56 12.74
CA LEU A 261 -7.82 -8.62 11.78
C LEU A 261 -9.00 -9.51 12.21
N LYS A 262 -9.25 -9.67 13.52
CA LYS A 262 -10.40 -10.46 14.01
C LYS A 262 -11.73 -9.78 13.69
N ASP A 263 -11.74 -8.45 13.66
CA ASP A 263 -12.95 -7.65 13.50
C ASP A 263 -13.30 -7.36 12.02
N ILE A 264 -12.39 -7.68 11.10
CA ILE A 264 -12.61 -7.44 9.67
C ILE A 264 -13.73 -8.33 9.13
N PRO A 265 -14.79 -7.75 8.54
CA PRO A 265 -15.88 -8.52 7.98
C PRO A 265 -15.45 -9.27 6.72
N TYR A 266 -16.18 -10.33 6.39
CA TYR A 266 -16.02 -11.15 5.17
C TYR A 266 -14.72 -11.96 5.04
N LEU A 267 -13.69 -11.72 5.86
CA LEU A 267 -12.51 -12.58 5.92
C LEU A 267 -12.85 -13.96 6.46
N SER A 268 -12.45 -15.00 5.73
CA SER A 268 -12.50 -16.39 6.19
C SER A 268 -11.48 -16.65 7.31
N LYS A 269 -11.65 -17.75 8.06
CA LYS A 269 -10.68 -18.18 9.07
C LYS A 269 -9.29 -18.39 8.45
N LEU A 270 -9.24 -19.03 7.27
CA LEU A 270 -8.00 -19.28 6.54
C LEU A 270 -7.28 -17.98 6.18
N GLN A 271 -7.99 -17.00 5.59
CA GLN A 271 -7.41 -15.71 5.24
C GLN A 271 -6.86 -14.97 6.47
N ARG A 272 -7.60 -14.98 7.59
CA ARG A 272 -7.14 -14.36 8.84
C ARG A 272 -5.85 -15.00 9.34
N THR A 273 -5.81 -16.32 9.42
CA THR A 273 -4.61 -17.06 9.83
C THR A 273 -3.45 -16.75 8.89
N PHE A 274 -3.68 -16.78 7.58
CA PHE A 274 -2.68 -16.47 6.57
C PHE A 274 -2.08 -15.07 6.74
N TYR A 275 -2.90 -14.03 6.83
CA TYR A 275 -2.39 -12.66 7.00
C TYR A 275 -1.65 -12.47 8.33
N GLN A 276 -2.13 -13.07 9.41
CA GLN A 276 -1.45 -13.02 10.72
C GLN A 276 -0.07 -13.67 10.64
N THR A 277 0.02 -14.90 10.13
CA THR A 277 1.29 -15.62 10.03
C THR A 277 2.24 -14.92 9.06
N TYR A 278 1.73 -14.43 7.92
CA TYR A 278 2.54 -13.75 6.92
C TYR A 278 3.17 -12.46 7.47
N MET A 279 2.38 -11.60 8.11
CA MET A 279 2.90 -10.37 8.71
C MET A 279 3.82 -10.65 9.88
N GLN A 280 3.52 -11.65 10.72
CA GLN A 280 4.41 -12.08 11.80
C GLN A 280 5.77 -12.49 11.24
N GLY A 281 5.79 -13.33 10.19
CA GLY A 281 7.02 -13.76 9.55
C GLY A 281 7.82 -12.59 8.97
N ARG A 282 7.18 -11.63 8.30
CA ARG A 282 7.88 -10.43 7.77
C ARG A 282 8.42 -9.53 8.88
N TRP A 283 7.66 -9.37 9.97
CA TRP A 283 8.12 -8.59 11.12
C TRP A 283 9.34 -9.23 11.77
N GLU A 284 9.27 -10.52 12.10
CA GLU A 284 10.33 -11.25 12.81
C GLU A 284 11.57 -11.50 11.95
N LYS A 285 11.39 -11.80 10.66
CA LYS A 285 12.49 -12.27 9.80
C LYS A 285 13.10 -11.17 8.91
N ILE A 286 12.45 -10.00 8.79
CA ILE A 286 12.95 -8.89 7.98
C ILE A 286 13.10 -7.62 8.81
N LEU A 287 12.00 -7.14 9.40
CA LEU A 287 11.96 -5.79 9.99
C LEU A 287 12.71 -5.71 11.32
N LEU A 288 12.54 -6.69 12.23
CA LEU A 288 13.26 -6.71 13.51
C LEU A 288 14.79 -6.82 13.33
N PRO A 289 15.32 -7.77 12.52
CA PRO A 289 16.76 -7.85 12.31
C PRO A 289 17.36 -6.58 11.69
N ALA A 290 16.68 -5.99 10.69
CA ALA A 290 17.13 -4.75 10.07
C ALA A 290 17.09 -3.56 11.04
N TYR A 291 16.07 -3.50 11.89
CA TYR A 291 15.97 -2.50 12.96
C TYR A 291 17.12 -2.64 13.98
N ASP A 292 17.38 -3.85 14.46
CA ASP A 292 18.44 -4.11 15.44
C ASP A 292 19.82 -3.73 14.86
N GLN A 293 20.05 -4.02 13.58
CA GLN A 293 21.26 -3.60 12.88
C GLN A 293 21.36 -2.07 12.76
N ALA A 294 20.30 -1.39 12.35
CA ALA A 294 20.26 0.07 12.25
C ALA A 294 20.49 0.75 13.62
N ALA A 295 19.90 0.19 14.68
CA ALA A 295 20.08 0.68 16.05
C ALA A 295 21.52 0.50 16.53
N GLY A 296 22.13 -0.67 16.28
CA GLY A 296 23.53 -0.93 16.63
C GLY A 296 24.52 -0.04 15.88
N GLN A 297 24.23 0.33 14.63
CA GLN A 297 25.07 1.27 13.87
C GLN A 297 25.08 2.68 14.48
N MET A 298 23.93 3.18 14.95
CA MET A 298 23.85 4.48 15.63
C MET A 298 24.61 4.53 16.95
N GLU A 299 24.64 3.44 17.71
CA GLU A 299 25.39 3.38 18.98
C GLU A 299 26.91 3.34 18.77
N SER A 300 27.36 3.06 17.54
CA SER A 300 28.78 2.95 17.17
C SER A 300 29.37 4.20 16.49
N CYS A 301 28.53 5.20 16.18
CA CYS A 301 28.93 6.51 15.63
C CYS A 301 29.01 7.57 16.73
#